data_AF-A0A167V907-F1
#
_entry.id   AF-A0A167V907-F1
#
_cell.length_a   1.000
_cell.length_b   1.000
_cell.length_c   1.000
_cell.angle_alpha   90.00
_cell.angle_beta   90.00
_cell.angle_gamma   90.00
#
_symmetry.space_group_name_H-M   'P 1'
#
loop_
_entity.id
_entity.type
_entity.pdbx_description
1 polymer ?
#
loop_
_entity_poly.entity_id
_entity_poly.type
_entity_poly.pdbx_seq_one_letter_code
_entity_poly.pdbx_strand_id
1 'polypeptide(L)'
;MLFTLPGFLVRRTGQSAKRRVGQAVLRYAAVTLSWIITTQWAFGPPLVDRGFTATGGKCDAGKGSFGTADNVDSPETTKIFSAAQCRMSGGKWKGGRDISGHVFMLALMSAFLFLEWFGAAEVVVGDLKETKEKQRQQVKEENEKKGEGEAKKDVKDLHEVKDGDNEEQAERWMRIIVWVMVGLSFWMLLMTAIFFHTWLEKIAGLVIALITIFVVYFLPPDVPSLRRIVGIPGF
;
A
#
# COMPACT_ATOMS: atom_id res chain seq x y z
N MET A 1 21.02 -0.46 2.22
CA MET A 1 21.40 -1.09 3.51
C MET A 1 20.24 -1.05 4.52
N LEU A 2 19.04 -1.52 4.15
CA LEU A 2 17.89 -1.63 5.06
C LEU A 2 17.42 -3.10 5.24
N PHE A 3 17.99 -4.03 4.47
CA PHE A 3 17.65 -5.46 4.50
C PHE A 3 18.41 -6.27 5.56
N THR A 4 19.24 -5.62 6.39
CA THR A 4 20.09 -6.28 7.39
C THR A 4 19.54 -6.18 8.82
N LEU A 5 18.31 -5.69 9.01
CA LEU A 5 17.68 -5.67 10.33
C LEU A 5 17.28 -7.09 10.75
N PRO A 6 17.66 -7.55 11.96
CA PRO A 6 17.39 -8.91 12.44
C PRO A 6 15.89 -9.25 12.54
N GLY A 7 14.99 -8.25 12.52
CA GLY A 7 13.55 -8.45 12.42
C GLY A 7 13.10 -9.10 11.11
N PHE A 8 13.86 -8.93 10.02
CA PHE A 8 13.60 -9.49 8.70
C PHE A 8 14.06 -10.96 8.58
N LEU A 9 14.88 -11.46 9.52
CA LEU A 9 15.42 -12.82 9.51
C LEU A 9 14.59 -13.80 10.35
N VAL A 10 13.35 -13.46 10.68
CA VAL A 10 12.51 -14.38 11.46
C VAL A 10 11.94 -15.47 10.56
N ARG A 11 12.69 -16.57 10.59
CA ARG A 11 12.45 -17.93 10.11
C ARG A 11 10.99 -18.39 10.21
N ARG A 12 10.54 -19.08 9.14
CA ARG A 12 9.28 -19.84 8.98
C ARG A 12 8.64 -20.23 10.30
N THR A 13 7.52 -19.59 10.62
CA THR A 13 6.54 -20.22 11.51
C THR A 13 5.44 -20.78 10.63
N GLY A 14 5.06 -22.04 10.84
CA GLY A 14 4.00 -22.74 10.10
C GLY A 14 2.62 -22.13 10.32
N GLN A 15 2.42 -20.89 9.88
CA GLN A 15 1.15 -20.20 9.96
C GLN A 15 0.19 -20.77 8.93
N SER A 16 -1.00 -21.15 9.39
CA SER A 16 -2.09 -21.62 8.52
C SER A 16 -2.41 -20.62 7.41
N ALA A 17 -2.78 -21.10 6.22
CA ALA A 17 -3.22 -20.26 5.11
C ALA A 17 -4.31 -19.24 5.52
N LYS A 18 -5.23 -19.63 6.42
CA LYS A 18 -6.27 -18.77 6.98
C LYS A 18 -5.72 -17.54 7.71
N ARG A 19 -4.65 -17.71 8.49
CA ARG A 19 -3.98 -16.59 9.19
C ARG A 19 -3.27 -15.66 8.22
N ARG A 20 -2.62 -16.20 7.19
CA ARG A 20 -1.94 -15.39 6.14
C ARG A 20 -2.95 -14.53 5.37
N VAL A 21 -4.08 -15.13 4.97
CA VAL A 21 -5.17 -14.40 4.31
C VAL A 21 -5.76 -13.35 5.24
N GLY A 22 -6.00 -13.67 6.52
CA GLY A 22 -6.51 -12.71 7.50
C GLY A 22 -5.60 -11.50 7.70
N GLN A 23 -4.27 -11.72 7.75
CA GLN A 23 -3.28 -10.64 7.85
C GLN A 23 -3.23 -9.79 6.58
N ALA A 24 -3.30 -10.40 5.39
CA ALA A 24 -3.37 -9.66 4.13
C ALA A 24 -4.64 -8.80 4.03
N VAL A 25 -5.79 -9.35 4.43
CA VAL A 25 -7.06 -8.61 4.52
C VAL A 25 -6.95 -7.45 5.52
N LEU A 26 -6.27 -7.67 6.66
CA LEU A 26 -6.08 -6.60 7.65
C LEU A 26 -5.20 -5.47 7.12
N ARG A 27 -4.11 -5.77 6.40
CA ARG A 27 -3.27 -4.76 5.74
C ARG A 27 -4.05 -3.99 4.69
N TYR A 28 -4.84 -4.70 3.86
CA TYR A 28 -5.74 -4.07 2.91
C TYR A 28 -6.73 -3.13 3.59
N ALA A 29 -7.37 -3.59 4.68
CA ALA A 29 -8.29 -2.77 5.46
C ALA A 29 -7.61 -1.53 6.08
N ALA A 30 -6.39 -1.67 6.59
CA ALA A 30 -5.62 -0.55 7.14
C ALA A 30 -5.27 0.49 6.06
N VAL A 31 -4.84 0.04 4.88
CA VAL A 31 -4.56 0.91 3.73
C VAL A 31 -5.84 1.60 3.26
N THR A 32 -6.94 0.88 3.10
CA THR A 32 -8.24 1.44 2.72
C THR A 32 -8.76 2.44 3.76
N LEU A 33 -8.60 2.15 5.05
CA LEU A 33 -8.99 3.05 6.13
C LEU A 33 -8.14 4.33 6.14
N SER A 34 -6.83 4.23 5.90
CA SER A 34 -5.95 5.40 5.74
C SER A 34 -6.38 6.28 4.57
N TRP A 35 -6.84 5.67 3.48
CA TRP A 35 -7.37 6.38 2.34
C TRP A 35 -8.69 7.09 2.68
N ILE A 36 -9.63 6.40 3.33
CA ILE A 36 -10.90 6.97 3.78
C ILE A 36 -10.63 8.13 4.75
N ILE A 37 -9.68 8.01 5.66
CA ILE A 37 -9.29 9.09 6.57
C ILE A 37 -8.73 10.28 5.79
N THR A 38 -7.89 10.03 4.80
CA THR A 38 -7.27 11.10 4.02
C THR A 38 -8.27 11.83 3.12
N THR A 39 -9.26 11.11 2.57
CA THR A 39 -10.14 11.64 1.51
C THR A 39 -11.58 11.92 1.94
N GLN A 40 -12.11 11.24 2.96
CA GLN A 40 -13.54 11.25 3.30
C GLN A 40 -13.88 11.66 4.75
N TRP A 41 -12.90 11.93 5.63
CA TRP A 41 -13.08 11.76 7.08
C TRP A 41 -14.42 12.24 7.70
N ALA A 42 -15.08 11.31 8.41
CA ALA A 42 -16.47 11.35 8.90
C ALA A 42 -16.72 12.16 10.21
N PHE A 43 -15.84 13.09 10.58
CA PHE A 43 -15.92 13.88 11.83
C PHE A 43 -15.54 15.37 11.61
N GLY A 44 -15.97 15.95 10.48
CA GLY A 44 -15.79 17.38 10.18
C GLY A 44 -15.22 17.65 8.78
N PRO A 45 -14.78 18.90 8.48
CA PRO A 45 -14.16 19.23 7.20
C PRO A 45 -12.97 18.30 6.90
N PRO A 46 -12.82 17.78 5.67
CA PRO A 46 -11.79 16.79 5.33
C PRO A 46 -10.38 17.24 5.74
N LEU A 47 -9.45 16.30 5.97
CA LEU A 47 -8.05 16.64 6.27
C LEU A 47 -7.43 17.52 5.17
N VAL A 48 -7.90 17.36 3.93
CA VAL A 48 -7.57 18.24 2.79
C VAL A 48 -8.04 19.68 3.03
N ASP A 49 -9.21 19.89 3.64
CA ASP A 49 -9.72 21.20 4.07
C ASP A 49 -8.91 21.80 5.23
N ARG A 50 -8.41 20.97 6.13
CA ARG A 50 -7.41 21.40 7.13
C ARG A 50 -6.05 21.71 6.51
N GLY A 51 -5.66 21.00 5.45
CA GLY A 51 -4.49 21.34 4.64
C GLY A 51 -4.62 22.73 4.00
N PHE A 52 -5.81 23.08 3.49
CA PHE A 52 -6.08 24.41 2.94
C PHE A 52 -5.96 25.52 3.97
N THR A 53 -6.50 25.33 5.16
CA THR A 53 -6.47 26.33 6.23
C THR A 53 -5.10 26.43 6.90
N ALA A 54 -4.40 25.30 7.09
CA ALA A 54 -3.06 25.26 7.66
C ALA A 54 -1.99 25.87 6.73
N THR A 55 -2.18 25.80 5.41
CA THR A 55 -1.26 26.38 4.42
C THR A 55 -1.57 27.85 4.08
N GLY A 56 -2.50 28.47 4.81
CA GLY A 56 -2.78 29.91 4.73
C GLY A 56 -3.92 30.29 3.78
N GLY A 57 -4.80 29.36 3.42
CA GLY A 57 -6.02 29.65 2.67
C GLY A 57 -6.98 30.51 3.48
N LYS A 58 -7.44 31.61 2.89
CA LYS A 58 -8.40 32.54 3.48
C LYS A 58 -9.63 32.64 2.58
N CYS A 59 -10.80 32.68 3.19
CA CYS A 59 -12.04 33.00 2.48
C CYS A 59 -12.11 34.52 2.26
N ASP A 60 -12.09 34.96 1.01
CA ASP A 60 -12.43 36.33 0.63
C ASP A 60 -13.95 36.38 0.40
N ALA A 61 -14.70 36.66 1.47
CA ALA A 61 -16.15 36.85 1.37
C ALA A 61 -16.41 38.08 0.49
N GLY A 62 -16.85 37.85 -0.75
CA GLY A 62 -17.24 38.94 -1.64
C GLY A 62 -18.31 39.80 -0.96
N LYS A 63 -18.21 41.13 -1.10
CA LYS A 63 -19.16 42.13 -0.59
C LYS A 63 -20.56 41.99 -1.22
N GLY A 64 -21.24 40.89 -0.96
CA GLY A 64 -22.57 40.60 -1.50
C GLY A 64 -23.04 39.19 -1.17
N SER A 65 -23.55 38.96 0.04
CA SER A 65 -25.00 39.04 0.28
C SER A 65 -25.39 38.51 1.67
N PHE A 66 -26.29 39.28 2.30
CA PHE A 66 -27.41 38.87 3.15
C PHE A 66 -27.15 38.13 4.49
N GLY A 67 -27.21 38.91 5.58
CA GLY A 67 -27.49 38.39 6.92
C GLY A 67 -26.76 39.13 8.03
N THR A 68 -27.37 40.21 8.51
CA THR A 68 -27.04 40.96 9.73
C THR A 68 -25.63 41.57 9.82
N ALA A 69 -25.56 42.82 9.38
CA ALA A 69 -24.79 43.80 10.14
C ALA A 69 -25.39 43.86 11.55
N ASP A 70 -24.70 43.30 12.53
CA ASP A 70 -24.81 43.78 13.89
C ASP A 70 -23.46 43.71 14.59
N ASN A 71 -23.16 44.83 15.24
CA ASN A 71 -21.94 45.13 15.95
C ASN A 71 -21.62 44.04 16.99
N VAL A 72 -20.50 43.34 16.79
CA VAL A 72 -19.78 42.69 17.90
C VAL A 72 -18.30 42.94 17.70
N ASP A 73 -17.79 43.92 18.45
CA ASP A 73 -16.42 43.91 18.96
C ASP A 73 -16.16 42.54 19.60
N SER A 74 -15.50 41.64 18.86
CA SER A 74 -14.89 40.45 19.45
C SER A 74 -13.73 39.98 18.57
N PRO A 75 -12.54 39.70 19.14
CA PRO A 75 -11.35 39.26 18.41
C PRO A 75 -11.45 37.76 18.05
N GLU A 76 -12.62 37.28 17.65
CA GLU A 76 -12.85 35.89 17.30
C GLU A 76 -13.31 35.81 15.86
N THR A 77 -12.29 35.73 15.01
CA THR A 77 -12.31 35.11 13.69
C THR A 77 -13.41 34.06 13.57
N THR A 78 -14.49 34.35 12.83
CA THR A 78 -15.31 33.34 12.17
C THR A 78 -14.42 32.63 11.15
N LYS A 79 -13.58 31.72 11.65
CA LYS A 79 -12.69 30.89 10.85
C LYS A 79 -13.58 29.95 10.05
N ILE A 80 -13.90 30.34 8.82
CA ILE A 80 -14.47 29.44 7.84
C ILE A 80 -13.37 28.40 7.54
N PHE A 81 -13.44 27.25 8.20
CA PHE A 81 -12.41 26.21 8.15
C PHE A 81 -12.48 25.32 6.90
N SER A 82 -13.41 25.59 5.99
CA SER A 82 -13.65 24.78 4.79
C SER A 82 -13.81 25.64 3.56
N ALA A 83 -13.07 25.30 2.50
CA ALA A 83 -13.20 25.94 1.19
C ALA A 83 -14.58 25.71 0.58
N ALA A 84 -15.23 24.58 0.89
CA ALA A 84 -16.60 24.29 0.47
C ALA A 84 -17.60 25.26 1.13
N GLN A 85 -17.43 25.52 2.43
CA GLN A 85 -18.31 26.43 3.18
C GLN A 85 -18.16 27.89 2.73
N CYS A 86 -16.94 28.32 2.37
CA CYS A 86 -16.67 29.63 1.77
C CYS A 86 -17.33 29.79 0.38
N ARG A 87 -17.28 28.76 -0.46
CA ARG A 87 -17.91 28.78 -1.79
C ARG A 87 -19.44 28.76 -1.70
N MET A 88 -19.99 28.01 -0.74
CA MET A 88 -21.43 27.98 -0.47
C MET A 88 -21.95 29.33 0.03
N SER A 89 -21.15 30.09 0.78
CA SER A 89 -21.50 31.46 1.20
C SER A 89 -21.22 32.54 0.16
N GLY A 90 -20.96 32.17 -1.11
CA GLY A 90 -20.66 33.12 -2.19
C GLY A 90 -19.27 33.78 -2.12
N GLY A 91 -18.39 33.31 -1.23
CA GLY A 91 -17.02 33.78 -1.10
C GLY A 91 -16.07 33.16 -2.13
N LYS A 92 -15.01 33.90 -2.48
CA LYS A 92 -13.90 33.40 -3.30
C LYS A 92 -12.77 32.96 -2.38
N TRP A 93 -12.41 31.69 -2.43
CA TRP A 93 -11.26 31.19 -1.67
C TRP A 93 -9.95 31.68 -2.29
N LYS A 94 -9.09 32.34 -1.50
CA LYS A 94 -7.77 32.84 -1.92
C LYS A 94 -6.66 32.22 -1.07
N GLY A 95 -5.67 31.62 -1.75
CA GLY A 95 -4.54 30.96 -1.10
C GLY A 95 -4.86 29.56 -0.58
N GLY A 96 -3.89 28.93 0.07
CA GLY A 96 -3.92 27.51 0.43
C GLY A 96 -3.33 26.63 -0.68
N ARG A 97 -2.76 25.49 -0.31
CA ARG A 97 -2.02 24.58 -1.19
C ARG A 97 -2.74 23.23 -1.24
N ASP A 98 -3.16 22.78 -2.42
CA ASP A 98 -3.99 21.57 -2.63
C ASP A 98 -3.17 20.28 -2.47
N ILE A 99 -3.54 19.38 -1.55
CA ILE A 99 -2.90 18.06 -1.53
C ILE A 99 -3.44 17.24 -2.71
N SER A 100 -2.55 16.73 -3.57
CA SER A 100 -2.98 15.92 -4.72
C SER A 100 -3.44 14.53 -4.27
N GLY A 101 -4.75 14.37 -4.12
CA GLY A 101 -5.38 13.10 -3.76
C GLY A 101 -5.14 11.99 -4.80
N HIS A 102 -5.05 12.34 -6.08
CA HIS A 102 -4.73 11.39 -7.16
C HIS A 102 -3.31 10.83 -7.00
N VAL A 103 -2.34 11.69 -6.69
CA VAL A 103 -0.95 11.26 -6.47
C VAL A 103 -0.87 10.36 -5.25
N PHE A 104 -1.53 10.74 -4.15
CA PHE A 104 -1.61 9.92 -2.94
C PHE A 104 -2.19 8.53 -3.23
N MET A 105 -3.32 8.46 -3.93
CA MET A 105 -4.03 7.20 -4.23
C MET A 105 -3.21 6.26 -5.10
N LEU A 106 -2.68 6.77 -6.22
CA LEU A 106 -1.91 5.97 -7.16
C LEU A 106 -0.62 5.47 -6.52
N ALA A 107 0.06 6.32 -5.73
CA ALA A 107 1.27 5.93 -5.00
C ALA A 107 0.97 4.88 -3.93
N LEU A 108 -0.09 5.06 -3.14
CA LEU A 108 -0.46 4.15 -2.05
C LEU A 108 -0.84 2.76 -2.59
N MET A 109 -1.70 2.69 -3.60
CA MET A 109 -2.15 1.42 -4.19
C MET A 109 -1.02 0.69 -4.91
N SER A 110 -0.18 1.40 -5.65
CA SER A 110 0.97 0.80 -6.34
C SER A 110 1.98 0.24 -5.35
N ALA A 111 2.29 0.98 -4.28
CA ALA A 111 3.21 0.55 -3.25
C ALA A 111 2.68 -0.66 -2.46
N PHE A 112 1.39 -0.67 -2.09
CA PHE A 112 0.75 -1.81 -1.44
C PHE A 112 0.83 -3.08 -2.29
N LEU A 113 0.40 -2.99 -3.56
CA LEU A 113 0.46 -4.13 -4.49
C LEU A 113 1.88 -4.65 -4.69
N PHE A 114 2.84 -3.74 -4.83
CA PHE A 114 4.25 -4.10 -4.98
C PHE A 114 4.77 -4.84 -3.75
N LEU A 115 4.50 -4.36 -2.54
CA LEU A 115 5.01 -4.99 -1.31
C LEU A 115 4.36 -6.35 -1.03
N GLU A 116 3.05 -6.50 -1.25
CA GLU A 116 2.39 -7.81 -1.14
C GLU A 116 2.91 -8.79 -2.19
N TRP A 117 3.12 -8.31 -3.43
CA TRP A 117 3.68 -9.13 -4.50
C TRP A 117 5.08 -9.64 -4.16
N PHE A 118 5.97 -8.76 -3.71
CA PHE A 118 7.33 -9.13 -3.32
C PHE A 118 7.35 -10.09 -2.13
N GLY A 119 6.52 -9.85 -1.11
CA GLY A 119 6.41 -10.76 0.04
C GLY A 119 5.88 -12.14 -0.34
N ALA A 120 4.88 -12.21 -1.22
CA ALA A 120 4.36 -13.49 -1.72
C ALA A 120 5.40 -14.23 -2.57
N ALA A 121 6.12 -13.52 -3.45
CA ALA A 121 7.15 -14.10 -4.29
C ALA A 121 8.31 -14.71 -3.48
N GLU A 122 8.71 -14.05 -2.38
CA GLU A 122 9.77 -14.55 -1.50
C GLU A 122 9.38 -15.88 -0.82
N VAL A 123 8.12 -16.00 -0.38
CA VAL A 123 7.58 -17.25 0.20
C VAL A 123 7.58 -18.37 -0.82
N VAL A 124 7.06 -18.12 -2.02
CA VAL A 124 6.99 -19.13 -3.08
C VAL A 124 8.39 -19.61 -3.46
N VAL A 125 9.34 -18.69 -3.65
CA VAL A 125 10.74 -19.03 -3.94
C VAL A 125 11.38 -19.82 -2.79
N GLY A 126 11.09 -19.45 -1.54
CA GLY A 126 11.57 -20.17 -0.37
C GLY A 126 11.04 -21.61 -0.29
N ASP A 127 9.73 -21.81 -0.52
CA ASP A 127 9.06 -23.12 -0.46
C ASP A 127 9.49 -24.02 -1.63
N LEU A 128 9.70 -23.45 -2.82
CA LEU A 128 10.27 -24.15 -3.97
C LEU A 128 11.71 -24.62 -3.69
N LYS A 129 12.54 -23.79 -3.04
CA LYS A 129 13.91 -24.17 -2.65
C LYS A 129 13.90 -25.33 -1.66
N GLU A 130 13.10 -25.26 -0.60
CA GLU A 130 13.00 -26.34 0.40
C GLU A 130 12.49 -27.64 -0.23
N THR A 131 11.47 -27.57 -1.08
CA THR A 131 10.92 -28.74 -1.77
C THR A 131 11.94 -29.39 -2.69
N LYS A 132 12.69 -28.57 -3.46
CA LYS A 132 13.79 -29.07 -4.31
C LYS A 132 14.91 -29.71 -3.50
N GLU A 133 15.25 -29.18 -2.32
CA GLU A 133 16.25 -29.78 -1.42
C GLU A 133 15.78 -31.13 -0.89
N LYS A 134 14.53 -31.24 -0.42
CA LYS A 134 13.93 -32.51 0.01
C LYS A 134 13.89 -33.55 -1.10
N GLN A 135 13.48 -33.16 -2.31
CA GLN A 135 13.49 -34.04 -3.49
C GLN A 135 14.91 -34.50 -3.84
N ARG A 136 15.91 -33.62 -3.78
CA ARG A 136 17.33 -33.97 -3.99
C ARG A 136 17.82 -34.99 -2.96
N GLN A 137 17.45 -34.81 -1.69
CA GLN A 137 17.81 -35.74 -0.62
C GLN A 137 17.15 -37.12 -0.83
N GLN A 138 15.85 -37.15 -1.14
CA GLN A 138 15.12 -38.39 -1.43
C GLN A 138 15.72 -39.15 -2.60
N VAL A 139 16.02 -38.46 -3.71
CA VAL A 139 16.65 -39.08 -4.88
C VAL A 139 18.04 -39.62 -4.54
N LYS A 140 18.81 -38.92 -3.70
CA LYS A 140 20.12 -39.40 -3.26
C LYS A 140 20.00 -40.68 -2.43
N GLU A 141 19.10 -40.72 -1.45
CA GLU A 141 18.83 -41.90 -0.63
C GLU A 141 18.30 -43.08 -1.46
N GLU A 142 17.44 -42.81 -2.45
CA GLU A 142 16.91 -43.86 -3.32
C GLU A 142 17.99 -44.43 -4.24
N ASN A 143 18.87 -43.59 -4.78
CA ASN A 143 19.99 -44.03 -5.61
C ASN A 143 21.08 -44.75 -4.80
N GLU A 144 21.26 -44.46 -3.51
CA GLU A 144 22.17 -45.20 -2.63
C GLU A 144 21.65 -46.61 -2.28
N LYS A 145 20.32 -46.81 -2.30
CA LYS A 145 19.70 -48.13 -2.08
C LYS A 145 19.69 -49.02 -3.33
N LYS A 146 19.89 -48.43 -4.51
CA LYS A 146 19.93 -49.16 -5.79
C LYS A 146 21.25 -49.88 -6.00
N GLY A 147 21.19 -51.10 -6.55
CA GLY A 147 22.37 -51.92 -6.82
C GLY A 147 23.19 -51.43 -8.02
N GLU A 148 24.47 -51.83 -8.09
CA GLU A 148 25.33 -51.60 -9.28
C GLU A 148 24.71 -52.28 -10.51
N GLY A 149 24.01 -51.50 -11.34
CA GLY A 149 23.32 -51.98 -12.55
C GLY A 149 21.94 -51.36 -12.77
N GLU A 150 21.33 -50.77 -11.75
CA GLU A 150 20.04 -50.08 -11.87
C GLU A 150 20.20 -48.62 -12.31
N ALA A 151 19.31 -48.14 -13.18
CA ALA A 151 19.32 -46.75 -13.64
C ALA A 151 19.09 -45.78 -12.47
N LYS A 152 19.96 -44.77 -12.34
CA LYS A 152 19.80 -43.69 -11.34
C LYS A 152 18.58 -42.85 -11.69
N LYS A 153 17.77 -42.51 -10.68
CA LYS A 153 16.67 -41.55 -10.82
C LYS A 153 17.21 -40.13 -10.74
N ASP A 154 16.63 -39.23 -11.52
CA ASP A 154 16.89 -37.79 -11.43
C ASP A 154 15.71 -37.07 -10.77
N VAL A 155 15.98 -35.92 -10.17
CA VAL A 155 14.96 -35.06 -9.53
C VAL A 155 13.86 -34.64 -10.50
N LYS A 156 14.16 -34.60 -11.81
CA LYS A 156 13.18 -34.27 -12.85
C LYS A 156 12.08 -35.32 -12.99
N ASP A 157 12.40 -36.60 -12.72
CA ASP A 157 11.47 -37.72 -12.83
C ASP A 157 10.41 -37.71 -11.71
N LEU A 158 10.67 -36.99 -10.60
CA LEU A 158 9.70 -36.79 -9.52
C LEU A 158 8.70 -35.65 -9.78
N HIS A 159 9.04 -34.69 -10.64
CA HIS A 159 8.27 -33.45 -10.82
C HIS A 159 7.18 -33.58 -11.89
N GLU A 160 7.03 -34.75 -12.52
CA GLU A 160 5.99 -34.99 -13.53
C GLU A 160 4.62 -35.23 -12.86
N VAL A 161 4.15 -34.28 -12.05
CA VAL A 161 2.79 -34.23 -11.53
C VAL A 161 1.99 -33.24 -12.38
N LYS A 162 1.11 -33.82 -13.20
CA LYS A 162 0.02 -33.13 -13.91
C LYS A 162 -0.91 -32.47 -12.89
N ASP A 163 -0.80 -31.16 -12.72
CA ASP A 163 -1.86 -30.26 -12.24
C ASP A 163 -1.52 -28.79 -12.57
N GLY A 164 -0.74 -28.55 -13.64
CA GLY A 164 0.02 -27.30 -13.80
C GLY A 164 -0.60 -26.23 -14.70
N ASP A 165 -1.48 -26.57 -15.63
CA ASP A 165 -1.81 -25.69 -16.75
C ASP A 165 -2.77 -24.55 -16.38
N ASN A 166 -3.77 -24.79 -15.53
CA ASN A 166 -4.71 -23.75 -15.11
C ASN A 166 -4.17 -22.86 -13.97
N GLU A 167 -3.44 -23.44 -13.01
CA GLU A 167 -2.88 -22.71 -11.86
C GLU A 167 -1.67 -21.87 -12.26
N GLU A 168 -0.77 -22.40 -13.11
CA GLU A 168 0.35 -21.64 -13.67
C GLU A 168 -0.15 -20.49 -14.56
N GLN A 169 -1.23 -20.73 -15.32
CA GLN A 169 -1.86 -19.69 -16.12
C GLN A 169 -2.46 -18.59 -15.22
N ALA A 170 -3.17 -18.95 -14.15
CA ALA A 170 -3.72 -17.99 -13.20
C ALA A 170 -2.63 -17.14 -12.52
N GLU A 171 -1.53 -17.75 -12.08
CA GLU A 171 -0.39 -17.00 -11.52
C GLU A 171 0.22 -16.04 -12.55
N ARG A 172 0.41 -16.51 -13.78
CA ARG A 172 1.00 -15.70 -14.86
C ARG A 172 0.15 -14.48 -15.15
N TRP A 173 -1.17 -14.66 -15.28
CA TRP A 173 -2.11 -13.55 -15.48
C TRP A 173 -2.11 -12.60 -14.29
N MET A 174 -2.06 -13.11 -13.05
CA MET A 174 -2.00 -12.27 -11.85
C MET A 174 -0.75 -11.36 -11.85
N ARG A 175 0.44 -11.88 -12.17
CA ARG A 175 1.64 -11.02 -12.25
C ARG A 175 1.54 -9.99 -13.36
N ILE A 176 1.02 -10.39 -14.53
CA ILE A 176 0.83 -9.46 -15.66
C ILE A 176 -0.11 -8.32 -15.24
N ILE A 177 -1.24 -8.64 -14.61
CA ILE A 177 -2.19 -7.63 -14.12
C ILE A 177 -1.52 -6.68 -13.14
N VAL A 178 -0.72 -7.18 -12.18
CA VAL A 178 -0.01 -6.33 -11.22
C VAL A 178 0.98 -5.40 -11.94
N TRP A 179 1.80 -5.91 -12.86
CA TRP A 179 2.74 -5.09 -13.62
C TRP A 179 2.06 -4.06 -14.51
N VAL A 180 0.95 -4.43 -15.16
CA VAL A 180 0.13 -3.51 -15.95
C VAL A 180 -0.46 -2.42 -15.07
N MET A 181 -1.00 -2.78 -13.90
CA MET A 181 -1.58 -1.83 -12.95
C MET A 181 -0.56 -0.82 -12.44
N VAL A 182 0.65 -1.30 -12.09
CA VAL A 182 1.75 -0.44 -11.65
C VAL A 182 2.22 0.48 -12.78
N GLY A 183 2.39 -0.07 -13.99
CA GLY A 183 2.79 0.72 -15.16
C GLY A 183 1.77 1.79 -15.54
N LEU A 184 0.47 1.44 -15.56
CA LEU A 184 -0.62 2.37 -15.82
C LEU A 184 -0.72 3.44 -14.73
N SER A 185 -0.54 3.05 -13.46
CA SER A 185 -0.54 3.99 -12.33
C SER A 185 0.63 4.97 -12.42
N PHE A 186 1.82 4.50 -12.80
CA PHE A 186 2.98 5.36 -13.05
C PHE A 186 2.74 6.33 -14.22
N TRP A 187 2.13 5.85 -15.30
CA TRP A 187 1.77 6.70 -16.44
C TRP A 187 0.75 7.79 -16.05
N MET A 188 -0.26 7.44 -15.27
CA MET A 188 -1.25 8.39 -14.75
C MET A 188 -0.60 9.42 -13.81
N LEU A 189 0.36 8.99 -12.97
CA LEU A 189 1.18 9.89 -12.16
C LEU A 189 2.01 10.85 -13.03
N LEU A 190 2.60 10.36 -14.12
CA LEU A 190 3.37 11.18 -15.05
C LEU A 190 2.49 12.23 -15.73
N MET A 191 1.32 11.84 -16.24
CA MET A 191 0.38 12.78 -16.86
C MET A 191 -0.13 13.82 -15.87
N THR A 192 -0.49 13.43 -14.65
CA THR A 192 -0.89 14.37 -13.60
C THR A 192 0.27 15.27 -13.16
N ALA A 193 1.51 14.77 -13.19
CA ALA A 193 2.70 15.55 -12.88
C ALA A 193 3.05 16.60 -13.94
N ILE A 194 2.73 16.38 -15.21
CA ILE A 194 3.02 17.31 -16.30
C ILE A 194 1.96 18.43 -16.37
N PHE A 195 0.68 18.10 -16.17
CA PHE A 195 -0.42 19.02 -16.51
C PHE A 195 -1.06 19.75 -15.32
N PHE A 196 -0.96 19.23 -14.08
CA PHE A 196 -1.72 19.75 -12.95
C PHE A 196 -0.85 19.88 -11.68
N HIS A 197 -1.27 20.74 -10.75
CA HIS A 197 -0.68 20.95 -9.41
C HIS A 197 0.76 21.45 -9.34
N THR A 198 1.05 22.22 -8.29
CA THR A 198 2.42 22.68 -8.03
C THR A 198 3.31 21.51 -7.55
N TRP A 199 4.62 21.61 -7.73
CA TRP A 199 5.55 20.52 -7.36
C TRP A 199 5.44 20.12 -5.87
N LEU A 200 5.16 21.09 -4.99
CA LEU A 200 4.99 20.87 -3.54
C LEU A 200 3.70 20.12 -3.19
N GLU A 201 2.64 20.30 -3.96
CA GLU A 201 1.34 19.61 -3.79
C GLU A 201 1.45 18.11 -4.09
N LYS A 202 2.31 17.77 -5.06
CA LYS A 202 2.64 16.38 -5.43
C LYS A 202 3.47 15.71 -4.34
N ILE A 203 4.46 16.41 -3.80
CA ILE A 203 5.31 15.90 -2.71
C ILE A 203 4.48 15.63 -1.46
N ALA A 204 3.54 16.50 -1.10
CA ALA A 204 2.68 16.30 0.06
C ALA A 204 1.87 15.00 -0.06
N GLY A 205 1.24 14.75 -1.23
CA GLY A 205 0.51 13.50 -1.47
C GLY A 205 1.40 12.25 -1.44
N LEU A 206 2.61 12.35 -2.01
CA LEU A 206 3.59 11.26 -2.01
C LEU A 206 4.10 10.94 -0.60
N VAL A 207 4.43 11.97 0.20
CA VAL A 207 4.92 11.80 1.57
C VAL A 207 3.88 11.13 2.45
N ILE A 208 2.60 11.52 2.35
CA ILE A 208 1.52 10.89 3.12
C ILE A 208 1.36 9.41 2.72
N ALA A 209 1.46 9.09 1.43
CA ALA A 209 1.45 7.71 0.96
C ALA A 209 2.63 6.90 1.52
N LEU A 210 3.85 7.45 1.48
CA LEU A 210 5.05 6.80 2.01
C LEU A 210 4.98 6.59 3.52
N ILE A 211 4.48 7.58 4.28
CA ILE A 211 4.26 7.45 5.74
C ILE A 211 3.28 6.31 6.02
N THR A 212 2.18 6.24 5.28
CA THR A 212 1.19 5.18 5.44
C THR A 212 1.80 3.81 5.20
N ILE A 213 2.56 3.65 4.12
CA ILE A 213 3.28 2.40 3.81
C ILE A 213 4.30 2.07 4.90
N PHE A 214 5.05 3.05 5.39
CA PHE A 214 6.00 2.87 6.48
C PHE A 214 5.32 2.31 7.74
N VAL A 215 4.18 2.89 8.13
CA VAL A 215 3.41 2.44 9.30
C VAL A 215 2.85 1.03 9.11
N VAL A 216 2.34 0.70 7.92
CA VAL A 216 1.71 -0.61 7.66
C VAL A 216 2.74 -1.73 7.50
N TYR A 217 3.88 -1.45 6.86
CA TYR A 217 4.84 -2.49 6.45
C TYR A 217 6.15 -2.50 7.22
N PHE A 218 6.67 -1.34 7.63
CA PHE A 218 7.99 -1.23 8.26
C PHE A 218 7.92 -1.13 9.79
N LEU A 219 6.81 -0.67 10.36
CA LEU A 219 6.60 -0.62 11.81
C LEU A 219 6.34 -2.00 12.47
N PRO A 220 5.62 -2.96 11.85
CA PRO A 220 5.35 -4.25 12.48
C PRO A 220 6.59 -5.08 12.85
N PRO A 221 7.70 -5.07 12.08
CA PRO A 221 8.95 -5.71 12.49
C PRO A 221 9.51 -5.23 13.83
N ASP A 222 9.40 -3.93 14.13
CA ASP A 222 10.00 -3.32 15.32
C ASP A 222 9.12 -3.46 16.58
N VAL A 223 7.81 -3.66 16.41
CA VAL A 223 6.83 -3.74 17.50
C VAL A 223 6.22 -5.15 17.60
N PRO A 224 6.59 -5.97 18.61
CA PRO A 224 6.14 -7.36 18.73
C PRO A 224 4.62 -7.53 18.79
N SER A 225 3.91 -6.57 19.40
CA SER A 225 2.45 -6.55 19.51
C SER A 225 1.79 -6.36 18.14
N LEU A 226 2.34 -5.45 17.33
CA LEU A 226 1.81 -5.15 16.00
C LEU A 226 2.11 -6.28 15.02
N ARG A 227 3.27 -6.91 15.16
CA ARG A 227 3.68 -8.08 14.38
C ARG A 227 2.69 -9.24 14.45
N ARG A 228 2.14 -9.53 15.64
CA ARG A 228 1.17 -10.63 15.80
C ARG A 228 -0.16 -10.37 15.09
N ILE A 229 -0.51 -9.10 14.92
CA ILE A 229 -1.81 -8.67 14.40
C ILE A 229 -1.74 -8.45 12.90
N VAL A 230 -0.81 -7.60 12.45
CA VAL A 230 -0.66 -7.21 11.04
C VAL A 230 0.12 -8.25 10.25
N GLY A 231 1.02 -8.99 10.90
CA GLY A 231 1.95 -9.91 10.23
C GLY A 231 2.93 -9.18 9.32
N ILE A 232 3.91 -9.90 8.79
CA ILE A 232 4.88 -9.35 7.82
C ILE A 232 4.53 -9.95 6.45
N PRO A 233 4.53 -9.18 5.34
CA PRO A 233 4.39 -9.78 4.02
C PRO A 233 5.55 -10.76 3.79
N GLY A 234 5.21 -12.01 3.55
CA GLY A 234 6.20 -13.06 3.27
C GLY A 234 6.78 -13.82 4.47
N PHE A 235 6.33 -13.59 5.72
CA PHE A 235 6.86 -14.29 6.91
C PHE A 235 5.79 -14.76 7.91
#